data_AF-A0A5B8UXL9-F1
#
_entry.id   AF-A0A5B8UXL9-F1
#
_cell.length_a   1.000
_cell.length_b   1.000
_cell.length_c   1.000
_cell.angle_alpha   90.00
_cell.angle_beta   90.00
_cell.angle_gamma   90.00
#
_symmetry.space_group_name_H-M   'P 1'
#
loop_
_entity.id
_entity.type
_entity.pdbx_description
1 polymer ?
#
loop_
_entity_poly.entity_id
_entity_poly.type
_entity_poly.pdbx_seq_one_letter_code
_entity_poly.pdbx_strand_id
1 'polypeptide(L)'
;MTSFTIILHIYNSPLALVVTPLAMAPYSFLVKTLNDKGESMIIKRLPGKGWIGEKVKMKFFTKQNIRRLGKLLETKEKEILPLIKS
;
A
#
# COMPACT_ATOMS: atom_id res chain seq x y z
N MET A 1 9.59 4.03 -12.05
CA MET A 1 9.09 3.89 -10.67
C MET A 1 9.26 2.44 -10.26
N THR A 2 10.00 2.18 -9.17
CA THR A 2 10.30 0.80 -8.74
C THR A 2 9.23 0.32 -7.76
N SER A 3 8.60 -0.80 -8.06
CA SER A 3 7.69 -1.48 -7.13
C SER A 3 8.47 -2.11 -5.99
N PHE A 4 7.83 -2.27 -4.83
CA PHE A 4 8.42 -2.93 -3.66
C PHE A 4 7.39 -3.83 -2.98
N THR A 5 7.88 -4.80 -2.20
CA THR A 5 7.00 -5.75 -1.50
C THR A 5 6.86 -5.37 -0.03
N ILE A 6 5.62 -5.39 0.48
CA ILE A 6 5.29 -5.30 1.91
C ILE A 6 4.63 -6.60 2.33
N ILE A 7 4.99 -7.11 3.51
CA ILE A 7 4.26 -8.21 4.15
C ILE A 7 3.28 -7.60 5.15
N LEU A 8 1.99 -7.89 4.96
CA LEU A 8 0.93 -7.50 5.89
C LEU A 8 0.39 -8.76 6.58
N HIS A 9 0.45 -8.82 7.90
CA HIS A 9 -0.14 -9.94 8.66
C HIS A 9 -1.66 -9.75 8.79
N ILE A 10 -2.43 -10.65 8.18
CA ILE A 10 -3.89 -10.66 8.23
C ILE A 10 -4.33 -11.99 8.85
N TYR A 11 -5.12 -11.96 9.92
CA TYR A 11 -5.57 -13.17 10.65
C TYR A 11 -4.43 -14.13 11.00
N ASN A 12 -3.28 -13.60 11.45
CA ASN A 12 -2.04 -14.35 11.72
C ASN A 12 -1.39 -15.05 10.51
N SER A 13 -1.82 -14.72 9.29
CA SER A 13 -1.19 -15.20 8.05
C SER A 13 -0.47 -14.05 7.34
N PRO A 14 0.79 -14.23 6.89
CA PRO A 14 1.51 -13.23 6.14
C PRO A 14 0.95 -13.12 4.71
N LEU A 15 0.49 -11.93 4.34
CA LEU A 15 0.08 -11.61 2.97
C LEU A 15 1.15 -10.72 2.31
N ALA A 16 1.80 -11.25 1.28
CA ALA A 16 2.75 -10.49 0.48
C ALA A 16 2.02 -9.57 -0.51
N LEU A 17 2.31 -8.29 -0.43
CA LEU A 17 1.72 -7.23 -1.23
C LEU A 17 2.79 -6.57 -2.08
N VAL A 18 2.58 -6.53 -3.39
CA VAL A 18 3.35 -5.69 -4.31
C VAL A 18 2.75 -4.30 -4.32
N VAL A 19 3.57 -3.31 -3.99
CA VAL A 19 3.20 -1.90 -3.92
C VAL A 19 3.93 -1.16 -5.03
N THR A 20 3.17 -0.46 -5.85
CA THR A 20 3.69 0.36 -6.94
C THR A 20 3.28 1.82 -6.71
N PRO A 21 4.23 2.76 -6.53
CA PRO A 21 3.92 4.18 -6.50
C PRO A 21 3.19 4.62 -7.78
N LEU A 22 2.20 5.49 -7.65
CA LEU A 22 1.47 6.06 -8.78
C LEU A 22 1.98 7.48 -9.05
N ALA A 23 2.50 7.73 -10.25
CA ALA A 23 3.04 9.03 -10.66
C ALA A 23 2.01 10.17 -10.64
N MET A 24 0.73 9.85 -10.75
CA MET A 24 -0.33 10.85 -10.90
C MET A 24 -0.72 11.57 -9.60
N ALA A 25 -0.34 11.04 -8.43
CA ALA A 25 -0.70 11.67 -7.15
C ALA A 25 0.32 11.32 -6.05
N PRO A 26 0.76 12.31 -5.26
CA PRO A 26 1.65 12.05 -4.14
C PRO A 26 0.95 11.13 -3.12
N TYR A 27 1.72 10.26 -2.47
CA TYR A 27 1.22 9.29 -1.49
C TYR A 27 0.10 8.37 -2.01
N SER A 28 0.11 8.05 -3.30
CA SER A 28 -0.82 7.12 -3.93
C SER A 28 -0.09 5.88 -4.44
N PHE A 29 -0.61 4.71 -4.10
CA PHE A 29 0.03 3.43 -4.37
C PHE A 29 -0.99 2.43 -4.89
N LEU A 30 -0.62 1.73 -5.97
CA LEU A 30 -1.32 0.52 -6.39
C LEU A 30 -0.80 -0.63 -5.55
N VAL A 31 -1.71 -1.36 -4.90
CA VAL A 31 -1.40 -2.51 -4.06
C VAL A 31 -2.02 -3.74 -4.70
N LYS A 32 -1.21 -4.76 -4.93
CA LYS A 32 -1.62 -6.08 -5.45
C LYS A 32 -1.09 -7.18 -4.55
N THR A 33 -1.74 -8.33 -4.52
CA THR A 33 -1.16 -9.53 -3.88
C THR A 33 -0.15 -10.19 -4.80
N LEU A 34 0.96 -10.68 -4.26
CA LEU A 34 2.06 -11.30 -5.02
C LEU A 34 1.61 -12.42 -5.99
N ASN A 35 0.60 -13.20 -5.60
CA ASN A 35 0.16 -14.37 -6.38
C ASN A 35 -0.89 -14.06 -7.46
N ASP A 36 -1.14 -12.77 -7.78
CA ASP A 36 -1.99 -12.23 -8.86
C ASP A 36 -3.42 -12.82 -9.01
N LYS A 37 -3.88 -13.64 -8.06
CA LYS A 37 -5.26 -14.12 -7.95
C LYS A 37 -6.18 -13.12 -7.22
N GLY A 38 -5.63 -11.99 -6.80
CA GLY A 38 -6.26 -11.03 -5.92
C GLY A 38 -6.39 -9.66 -6.57
N GLU A 39 -7.62 -9.15 -6.54
CA GLU A 39 -8.02 -7.82 -6.98
C GLU A 39 -7.10 -6.72 -6.45
N SER A 40 -6.80 -5.72 -7.27
CA SER A 40 -5.94 -4.60 -6.87
C SER A 40 -6.71 -3.55 -6.08
N MET A 41 -6.05 -2.94 -5.10
CA MET A 41 -6.54 -1.75 -4.40
C MET A 41 -5.64 -0.56 -4.71
N ILE A 42 -6.20 0.64 -4.74
CA ILE A 42 -5.41 1.86 -4.69
C ILE A 42 -5.45 2.39 -3.27
N ILE A 43 -4.31 2.52 -2.62
CA ILE A 43 -4.19 3.21 -1.33
C ILE A 43 -3.71 4.63 -1.56
N LYS A 44 -4.39 5.61 -0.97
CA LYS A 44 -4.03 7.02 -1.04
C LYS A 44 -4.05 7.66 0.34
N ARG A 45 -3.15 8.60 0.59
CA ARG A 45 -3.21 9.45 1.79
C ARG A 45 -4.04 10.70 1.49
N LEU A 46 -5.14 10.87 2.23
CA LEU A 46 -5.90 12.12 2.21
C LEU A 46 -5.37 13.08 3.29
N PRO A 47 -5.11 14.35 2.95
CA PRO A 47 -4.79 15.38 3.93
C PRO A 47 -5.86 15.45 5.03
N GLY A 48 -5.45 15.41 6.30
CA GLY A 48 -6.34 15.48 7.47
C GLY A 48 -7.21 14.24 7.75
N LYS A 49 -7.30 13.27 6.83
CA LYS A 49 -8.20 12.09 6.95
C LYS A 49 -7.46 10.75 7.05
N GLY A 50 -6.15 10.71 6.80
CA GLY A 50 -5.33 9.50 6.87
C GLY A 50 -5.37 8.67 5.58
N TRP A 51 -5.06 7.38 5.69
CA TRP A 51 -5.01 6.47 4.54
C TRP A 51 -6.38 5.90 4.19
N ILE A 52 -6.73 5.94 2.91
CA ILE A 52 -7.94 5.36 2.35
C ILE A 52 -7.60 4.32 1.28
N GLY A 53 -8.44 3.30 1.17
CA GLY A 53 -8.40 2.33 0.07
C GLY A 53 -9.55 2.61 -0.90
N GLU A 54 -9.23 2.76 -2.18
CA GLU A 54 -10.17 2.81 -3.29
C GLU A 54 -10.14 1.50 -4.06
N LYS A 55 -11.27 1.17 -4.72
CA LYS A 55 -11.45 -0.09 -5.47
C LYS A 55 -11.20 -1.34 -4.61
N VAL A 56 -11.54 -1.25 -3.33
CA VAL A 56 -11.41 -2.36 -2.37
C VAL A 56 -12.47 -3.40 -2.68
N LYS A 57 -12.14 -4.34 -3.57
CA LYS A 57 -12.99 -5.51 -3.80
C LYS A 57 -12.63 -6.70 -2.88
N MET A 58 -11.48 -6.63 -2.22
CA MET A 58 -10.97 -7.72 -1.39
C MET A 58 -11.56 -7.74 0.02
N LYS A 59 -12.04 -8.91 0.46
CA LYS A 59 -12.62 -9.15 1.79
C LYS A 59 -11.68 -8.85 2.97
N PHE A 60 -10.36 -8.85 2.74
CA PHE A 60 -9.35 -8.72 3.79
C PHE A 60 -8.80 -7.30 3.98
N PHE A 61 -9.13 -6.34 3.11
CA PHE A 61 -8.71 -4.94 3.28
C PHE A 61 -9.74 -4.14 4.08
N THR A 62 -9.90 -4.51 5.35
CA THR A 62 -10.69 -3.74 6.31
C THR A 62 -10.07 -2.36 6.56
N LYS A 63 -10.83 -1.41 7.11
CA LYS A 63 -10.32 -0.08 7.50
C LYS A 63 -9.08 -0.17 8.39
N GLN A 64 -9.02 -1.16 9.28
CA GLN A 64 -7.87 -1.39 10.16
C GLN A 64 -6.63 -1.83 9.38
N ASN A 65 -6.79 -2.74 8.43
CA ASN A 65 -5.68 -3.24 7.60
C ASN A 65 -5.16 -2.16 6.65
N ILE A 66 -6.04 -1.31 6.12
CA ILE A 66 -5.66 -0.11 5.34
C ILE A 66 -4.83 0.85 6.21
N ARG A 67 -5.25 1.11 7.45
CA ARG A 67 -4.49 1.98 8.36
C ARG A 67 -3.11 1.41 8.71
N ARG A 68 -3.01 0.10 8.95
CA ARG A 68 -1.73 -0.59 9.20
C ARG A 68 -0.82 -0.55 7.97
N LEU A 69 -1.35 -0.86 6.79
CA LEU A 69 -0.63 -0.80 5.53
C LEU A 69 -0.14 0.63 5.23
N GLY A 70 -0.99 1.63 5.45
CA GLY A 70 -0.62 3.04 5.32
C GLY A 70 0.56 3.43 6.21
N LYS A 71 0.57 3.01 7.49
CA LYS A 71 1.72 3.25 8.38
C LYS A 71 3.01 2.59 7.86
N LEU A 72 2.93 1.35 7.36
CA LEU A 72 4.09 0.66 6.77
C LEU A 72 4.60 1.39 5.52
N LEU A 73 3.70 1.94 4.71
CA LEU A 73 4.05 2.76 3.55
C LEU A 73 4.76 4.05 3.96
N GLU A 74 4.33 4.74 5.02
CA GLU A 74 5.03 5.93 5.53
C GLU A 74 6.46 5.62 5.99
N THR A 75 6.67 4.48 6.66
CA THR A 75 8.00 4.05 7.08
C THR A 75 8.87 3.72 5.86
N LYS A 76 8.34 2.95 4.90
CA LYS A 76 9.05 2.57 3.67
C LYS A 76 9.35 3.77 2.78
N GLU A 77 8.45 4.74 2.71
CA GLU A 77 8.65 5.96 1.94
C GLU A 77 9.82 6.79 2.49
N LYS A 78 9.99 6.91 3.81
CA LYS A 78 11.17 7.55 4.40
C LYS A 78 12.48 6.82 4.07
N GLU A 79 12.43 5.50 3.91
CA GLU A 79 13.58 4.68 3.48
C GLU A 79 13.88 4.82 1.98
N ILE A 80 12.85 5.02 1.14
CA ILE A 80 12.96 4.98 -0.33
C ILE A 80 13.09 6.39 -0.95
N LEU A 81 12.51 7.44 -0.36
CA LEU A 81 12.57 8.82 -0.89
C LEU A 81 13.98 9.40 -1.03
N PRO A 82 14.98 9.10 -0.17
CA PRO A 82 16.34 9.56 -0.38
C PRO A 82 16.96 9.01 -1.67
N LEU A 83 16.50 7.85 -2.14
CA LEU A 83 17.03 7.15 -3.32
C LEU A 83 16.44 7.66 -4.64
N ILE A 84 15.40 8.51 -4.60
CA ILE A 84 14.73 9.05 -5.80
C ILE A 84 15.19 10.50 -6.09
N LYS A 85 15.94 11.12 -5.17
CA LYS A 85 16.45 12.51 -5.30
C LYS A 85 17.94 12.63 -5.63
N SER A 86 18.64 11.53 -5.96
CA SER A 86 20.04 11.55 -6.43
C SER A 86 20.12 11.24 -7.91
#